data_AF-A0A2W7A8E2-F1
#
_entry.id   AF-A0A2W7A8E2-F1
#
_cell.length_a   1.000
_cell.length_b   1.000
_cell.length_c   1.000
_cell.angle_alpha   90.00
_cell.angle_beta   90.00
_cell.angle_gamma   90.00
#
_symmetry.space_group_name_H-M   'P 1'
#
loop_
_entity.id
_entity.type
_entity.pdbx_description
1 polymer ?
#
loop_
_entity_poly.entity_id
_entity_poly.type
_entity_poly.pdbx_seq_one_letter_code
_entity_poly.pdbx_strand_id
1 'polypeptide(L)'
;MAGVYKLEIRESEEELKEKLGKQKTASDKERVQVLYLLKSKQAKTVQTAAQLVGRKRVTVQEWLKEYRKGGISGILRHKPRVGRNSKIPDWVQKALHKQLQQEQGFNSYGEIRQW
;
A
#
# COMPACT_ATOMS: atom_id res chain seq x y z
N MET A 1 -22.50 -12.75 -10.14
CA MET A 1 -21.94 -13.43 -11.34
C MET A 1 -20.43 -13.37 -11.28
N ALA A 2 -19.76 -14.52 -11.20
CA ALA A 2 -18.31 -14.63 -11.08
C ALA A 2 -17.65 -14.42 -12.46
N GLY A 3 -17.50 -13.16 -12.85
CA GLY A 3 -16.74 -12.81 -14.05
C GLY A 3 -15.33 -13.39 -13.95
N VAL A 4 -14.97 -14.23 -14.92
CA VAL A 4 -13.64 -14.80 -15.08
C VAL A 4 -12.64 -13.65 -15.05
N TYR A 5 -11.87 -13.54 -13.97
CA TYR A 5 -10.95 -12.43 -13.78
C TYR A 5 -9.72 -12.69 -14.66
N LYS A 6 -9.74 -12.19 -15.90
CA LYS A 6 -8.58 -12.19 -16.78
C LYS A 6 -7.55 -11.21 -16.21
N LEU A 7 -6.59 -11.74 -15.47
CA LEU A 7 -5.38 -11.03 -15.08
C LEU A 7 -4.20 -11.72 -15.75
N GLU A 8 -3.49 -10.99 -16.59
CA GLU A 8 -2.22 -11.44 -17.13
C GLU A 8 -1.14 -11.21 -16.08
N ILE A 9 -0.80 -12.29 -15.37
CA ILE A 9 0.30 -12.30 -14.41
C ILE A 9 1.59 -12.50 -15.20
N ARG A 10 2.47 -11.50 -15.16
CA ARG A 10 3.71 -11.46 -15.94
C ARG A 10 4.75 -12.45 -15.43
N GLU A 11 4.81 -12.64 -14.13
CA GLU A 11 5.76 -13.53 -13.46
C GLU A 11 5.44 -15.01 -13.73
N SER A 12 6.48 -15.84 -13.70
CA SER A 12 6.34 -17.30 -13.79
C SER A 12 5.89 -17.90 -12.44
N GLU A 13 5.46 -19.17 -12.45
CA GLU A 13 5.07 -19.87 -11.23
C GLU A 13 6.27 -20.07 -10.29
N GLU A 14 7.45 -20.35 -10.85
CA GLU A 14 8.71 -20.51 -10.15
C GLU A 14 9.17 -19.21 -9.51
N GLU A 15 9.07 -18.09 -10.24
CA GLU A 15 9.41 -16.76 -9.72
C GLU A 15 8.51 -16.37 -8.53
N LEU A 16 7.20 -16.66 -8.62
CA LEU A 16 6.26 -16.39 -7.53
C LEU A 16 6.55 -17.28 -6.31
N LYS A 17 6.93 -18.54 -6.53
CA LYS A 17 7.32 -19.47 -5.46
C LYS A 17 8.61 -19.02 -4.77
N GLU A 18 9.60 -18.56 -5.52
CA GLU A 18 10.83 -18.00 -4.95
C GLU A 18 10.54 -16.72 -4.16
N LYS A 19 9.70 -15.82 -4.71
CA LYS A 19 9.27 -14.59 -4.04
C LYS A 19 8.51 -14.85 -2.75
N LEU A 20 7.70 -15.91 -2.67
CA LEU A 20 7.02 -16.33 -1.45
C LEU A 20 8.00 -16.64 -0.31
N GLY A 21 9.10 -17.32 -0.62
CA GLY A 21 10.16 -17.61 0.35
C GLY A 21 10.90 -16.36 0.83
N LYS A 22 11.03 -15.34 -0.03
CA LYS A 22 11.73 -14.08 0.28
C LYS A 22 10.91 -13.08 1.12
N GLN A 23 9.58 -13.21 1.15
CA GLN A 23 8.74 -12.25 1.88
C GLN A 23 8.90 -12.40 3.40
N LYS A 24 9.05 -11.27 4.09
CA LYS A 24 9.24 -11.23 5.55
C LYS A 24 7.93 -11.19 6.32
N THR A 25 6.92 -10.49 5.81
CA THR A 25 5.64 -10.32 6.52
C THR A 25 4.59 -11.33 6.06
N ALA A 26 3.68 -11.70 6.96
CA ALA A 26 2.55 -12.57 6.62
C ALA A 26 1.65 -11.95 5.55
N SER A 27 1.40 -10.63 5.62
CA SER A 27 0.57 -9.95 4.63
C SER A 27 1.19 -9.96 3.23
N ASP A 28 2.51 -9.85 3.13
CA ASP A 28 3.20 -9.89 1.83
C ASP A 28 3.21 -11.30 1.25
N LYS A 29 3.41 -12.31 2.10
CA LYS A 29 3.27 -13.72 1.71
C LYS A 29 1.88 -13.98 1.12
N GLU A 30 0.83 -13.58 1.82
CA GLU A 30 -0.55 -13.72 1.36
C GLU A 30 -0.79 -13.04 0.00
N ARG A 31 -0.27 -11.82 -0.20
CA ARG A 31 -0.40 -11.06 -1.46
C ARG A 31 0.26 -11.80 -2.63
N VAL A 32 1.48 -12.30 -2.44
CA VAL A 32 2.18 -13.09 -3.48
C VAL A 32 1.50 -14.45 -3.68
N GLN A 33 0.98 -15.06 -2.60
CA GLN A 33 0.29 -16.35 -2.67
C GLN A 33 -0.98 -16.27 -3.52
N VAL A 34 -1.73 -15.17 -3.45
CA VAL A 34 -2.87 -14.93 -4.34
C VAL A 34 -2.44 -14.99 -5.81
N LEU A 35 -1.34 -14.32 -6.17
CA LEU A 35 -0.83 -14.34 -7.55
C LEU A 35 -0.42 -15.75 -7.96
N TYR A 36 0.29 -16.47 -7.09
CA TYR A 36 0.69 -17.85 -7.32
C TYR A 36 -0.51 -18.77 -7.57
N LEU A 37 -1.55 -18.69 -6.74
CA LEU A 37 -2.78 -19.51 -6.86
C LEU A 37 -3.54 -19.24 -8.16
N LEU A 38 -3.56 -17.98 -8.61
CA LEU A 38 -4.21 -17.58 -9.86
C LEU A 38 -3.38 -17.99 -11.08
N LYS A 39 -2.04 -17.85 -11.02
CA LYS A 39 -1.12 -18.24 -12.10
C LYS A 39 -1.11 -19.76 -12.32
N SER A 40 -0.94 -20.52 -11.25
CA SER A 40 -0.95 -22.00 -11.24
C SER A 40 -2.34 -22.62 -11.46
N LYS A 41 -3.36 -21.79 -11.71
CA LYS A 41 -4.77 -22.19 -11.91
C LYS A 41 -5.39 -23.01 -10.77
N GLN A 42 -4.74 -23.07 -9.60
CA GLN A 42 -5.28 -23.70 -8.40
C GLN A 42 -6.54 -22.97 -7.91
N ALA A 43 -6.58 -21.65 -8.09
CA ALA A 43 -7.78 -20.84 -7.93
C ALA A 43 -8.28 -20.35 -9.29
N LYS A 44 -9.47 -20.79 -9.71
CA LYS A 44 -10.11 -20.33 -10.96
C LYS A 44 -10.77 -18.96 -10.81
N THR A 45 -11.06 -18.53 -9.57
CA THR A 45 -11.75 -17.28 -9.29
C THR A 45 -11.06 -16.50 -8.17
N VAL A 46 -11.24 -15.18 -8.17
CA VAL A 46 -10.75 -14.32 -7.07
C VAL A 46 -11.36 -14.73 -5.73
N GLN A 47 -12.60 -15.25 -5.75
CA GLN A 47 -13.27 -15.71 -4.53
C GLN A 47 -12.61 -16.98 -3.95
N THR A 48 -12.25 -17.94 -4.79
CA THR A 48 -11.53 -19.15 -4.34
C THR A 48 -10.13 -18.80 -3.84
N ALA A 49 -9.40 -17.93 -4.54
CA ALA A 49 -8.11 -17.43 -4.07
C ALA A 49 -8.23 -16.74 -2.70
N ALA A 50 -9.27 -15.92 -2.50
CA ALA A 50 -9.50 -15.24 -1.24
C ALA A 50 -9.82 -16.20 -0.09
N GLN A 51 -10.61 -17.25 -0.34
CA GLN A 51 -10.91 -18.29 0.63
C GLN A 51 -9.65 -19.06 1.05
N LEU A 52 -8.81 -19.47 0.09
CA LEU A 52 -7.57 -20.20 0.36
C LEU A 52 -6.57 -19.40 1.21
N VAL A 53 -6.55 -18.08 1.03
CA VAL A 53 -5.66 -17.16 1.76
C VAL A 53 -6.31 -16.64 3.05
N GLY A 54 -7.57 -16.99 3.33
CA GLY A 54 -8.28 -16.57 4.54
C GLY A 54 -8.64 -15.07 4.56
N ARG A 55 -8.81 -14.43 3.39
CA ARG A 55 -9.11 -13.01 3.26
C ARG A 55 -10.47 -12.76 2.60
N LYS A 56 -11.04 -11.57 2.83
CA LYS A 56 -12.27 -11.15 2.14
C LYS A 56 -11.99 -10.93 0.65
N ARG A 57 -12.93 -11.33 -0.20
CA ARG A 57 -12.84 -11.17 -1.67
C ARG A 57 -12.52 -9.72 -2.09
N VAL A 58 -13.10 -8.72 -1.41
CA VAL A 58 -12.87 -7.30 -1.72
C VAL A 58 -11.41 -6.90 -1.53
N THR A 59 -10.77 -7.36 -0.46
CA THR A 59 -9.35 -7.09 -0.19
C THR A 59 -8.45 -7.67 -1.28
N VAL A 60 -8.74 -8.90 -1.71
CA VAL A 60 -8.00 -9.54 -2.80
C VAL A 60 -8.22 -8.79 -4.12
N GLN A 61 -9.43 -8.30 -4.39
CA GLN A 61 -9.68 -7.47 -5.57
C GLN A 61 -8.89 -6.15 -5.55
N GLU A 62 -8.75 -5.51 -4.39
CA GLU A 62 -7.91 -4.32 -4.24
C GLU A 62 -6.44 -4.64 -4.53
N TRP A 63 -5.91 -5.74 -3.99
CA TRP A 63 -4.55 -6.18 -4.28
C TRP A 63 -4.31 -6.40 -5.78
N LEU A 64 -5.23 -7.09 -6.46
CA LEU A 64 -5.13 -7.34 -7.90
C LEU A 64 -5.27 -6.05 -8.73
N LYS A 65 -6.03 -5.06 -8.24
CA LYS A 65 -6.10 -3.72 -8.86
C LYS A 65 -4.76 -2.99 -8.75
N GLU A 66 -4.09 -3.05 -7.61
CA GLU A 66 -2.75 -2.46 -7.43
C GLU A 66 -1.69 -3.21 -8.23
N TYR A 67 -1.79 -4.54 -8.33
CA TYR A 67 -0.97 -5.33 -9.25
C TYR A 67 -1.14 -4.89 -10.70
N ARG A 68 -2.37 -4.64 -11.17
CA ARG A 68 -2.60 -4.18 -12.55
C ARG A 68 -1.93 -2.83 -12.84
N LYS A 69 -1.80 -1.96 -11.84
CA LYS A 69 -1.17 -0.64 -12.00
C LYS A 69 0.35 -0.68 -11.91
N GLY A 70 0.90 -1.55 -11.06
CA GLY A 70 2.32 -1.49 -10.69
C GLY A 70 3.03 -2.85 -10.60
N GLY A 71 2.43 -3.91 -11.13
CA GLY A 71 2.94 -5.29 -11.05
C GLY A 71 3.17 -5.75 -9.62
N ILE A 72 4.21 -6.56 -9.42
CA ILE A 72 4.61 -7.07 -8.11
C ILE A 72 4.92 -5.97 -7.09
N SER A 73 5.52 -4.85 -7.53
CA SER A 73 5.80 -3.71 -6.65
C SER A 73 4.50 -3.03 -6.20
N GLY A 74 3.50 -2.99 -7.08
CA GLY A 74 2.17 -2.47 -6.79
C GLY A 74 1.44 -3.31 -5.74
N ILE A 75 1.41 -4.63 -5.90
CA ILE A 75 0.72 -5.51 -4.94
C ILE A 75 1.39 -5.50 -3.57
N LEU A 76 2.72 -5.37 -3.51
CA LEU A 76 3.49 -5.31 -2.25
C LEU A 76 3.51 -3.91 -1.63
N ARG A 77 2.93 -2.90 -2.28
CA ARG A 77 2.87 -1.56 -1.71
C ARG A 77 1.92 -1.55 -0.51
N HIS A 78 2.43 -1.16 0.65
CA HIS A 78 1.57 -0.84 1.78
C HIS A 78 1.11 0.61 1.66
N LYS A 79 -0.19 0.84 1.88
CA LYS A 79 -0.68 2.19 2.08
C LYS A 79 0.05 2.74 3.33
N PRO A 80 0.73 3.91 3.22
CA PRO A 80 1.37 4.48 4.39
C PRO A 80 0.31 4.69 5.47
N ARG A 81 0.67 4.37 6.72
CA ARG A 81 -0.16 4.71 7.88
C ARG A 81 -0.07 6.22 8.06
N VAL A 82 -0.88 6.95 7.30
CA VAL A 82 -1.00 8.39 7.48
C VAL A 82 -1.76 8.59 8.78
N GLY A 83 -1.09 9.18 9.78
CA GLY A 83 -1.73 9.59 11.01
C GLY A 83 -2.78 10.67 10.75
N ARG A 84 -3.39 11.20 11.81
CA ARG A 84 -4.33 12.32 11.65
C ARG A 84 -3.60 13.48 10.96
N ASN A 85 -4.20 14.01 9.89
CA ASN A 85 -3.70 15.21 9.23
C ASN A 85 -3.48 16.32 10.28
N SER A 86 -2.35 17.02 10.18
CA SER A 86 -2.08 18.15 11.07
C SER A 86 -3.17 19.21 10.92
N LYS A 87 -3.56 19.83 12.03
CA LYS A 87 -4.47 20.99 12.01
C LYS A 87 -3.78 22.24 11.45
N ILE A 88 -2.45 22.25 11.41
CA ILE A 88 -1.64 23.36 10.92
C ILE A 88 -1.34 23.11 9.43
N PRO A 89 -1.83 23.97 8.52
CA PRO A 89 -1.54 23.86 7.09
C PRO A 89 -0.04 23.95 6.79
N ASP A 90 0.41 23.28 5.73
CA ASP A 90 1.82 23.26 5.33
C ASP A 90 2.40 24.66 5.07
N TRP A 91 1.59 25.59 4.56
CA TRP A 91 2.03 26.96 4.31
C TRP A 91 2.33 27.72 5.62
N VAL A 92 1.55 27.49 6.68
CA VAL A 92 1.77 28.07 8.01
C VAL A 92 3.08 27.55 8.59
N GLN A 93 3.33 26.24 8.47
CA GLN A 93 4.58 25.64 8.94
C GLN A 93 5.81 26.20 8.22
N LYS A 94 5.72 26.39 6.89
CA LYS A 94 6.81 26.98 6.09
C LYS A 94 7.06 28.44 6.47
N ALA A 95 6.00 29.22 6.66
CA ALA A 95 6.11 30.62 7.08
C ALA A 95 6.71 30.75 8.49
N LEU A 96 6.25 29.92 9.43
CA LEU A 96 6.76 29.85 10.79
C LEU A 96 8.23 29.43 10.85
N HIS A 97 8.62 28.42 10.06
CA HIS A 97 10.02 27.99 9.94
C HIS A 97 10.91 29.10 9.35
N LYS A 98 10.41 29.86 8.37
CA LYS A 98 11.15 30.98 7.78
C LYS A 98 11.36 32.11 8.80
N GLN A 99 10.34 32.45 9.57
CA GLN A 99 10.41 33.50 10.59
C GLN A 99 11.31 33.11 11.76
N LEU A 100 11.29 31.85 12.21
CA LEU A 100 12.19 31.36 13.26
C LEU A 100 13.67 31.40 12.87
N GLN A 101 14.00 31.42 11.58
CA GLN A 101 15.38 31.56 11.10
C GLN A 101 15.84 33.00 10.91
N GLN A 102 14.97 33.99 11.10
CA GLN A 102 15.35 35.41 11.04
C GLN A 102 15.93 35.88 12.38
N GLU A 103 16.93 36.75 12.36
CA GLU A 103 17.59 37.23 13.59
C GLU A 103 16.68 38.04 14.52
N GLN A 104 15.67 38.73 13.97
CA GLN A 104 14.63 39.39 14.78
C GLN A 104 13.53 38.43 15.26
N GLY A 105 13.33 37.32 14.55
CA GLY A 105 12.54 36.15 14.92
C GLY A 105 11.26 36.37 15.72
N PHE A 106 10.89 35.34 16.49
CA PHE A 106 9.93 35.46 17.58
C PHE A 106 10.72 35.40 18.89
N ASN A 107 10.49 36.37 19.77
CA ASN A 107 11.19 36.46 21.05
C ASN A 107 10.52 35.60 22.12
N SER A 108 9.28 35.16 21.88
CA SER A 108 8.55 34.28 22.79
C SER A 108 7.53 33.41 22.08
N TYR A 109 7.15 32.31 22.76
CA TYR A 109 6.02 31.48 22.34
C TYR A 109 4.70 32.25 22.24
N GLY A 110 4.54 33.34 23.00
CA GLY A 110 3.34 34.20 22.96
C GLY A 110 3.17 34.89 21.61
N GLU A 111 4.27 35.37 21.02
CA GLU A 111 4.26 36.02 19.70
C GLU A 111 3.93 35.03 18.59
N ILE A 112 4.43 33.79 18.69
CA ILE A 112 4.11 32.70 17.77
C ILE A 112 2.62 32.34 17.80
N ARG A 113 1.97 32.45 18.97
CA ARG A 113 0.54 32.16 19.12
C ARG A 113 -0.35 33.30 18.61
N GLN A 114 0.13 34.54 18.66
CA GLN A 114 -0.61 35.72 18.19
C GLN A 114 -0.54 35.91 16.68
N TRP A 115 0.58 35.49 16.08
CA TRP A 115 0.78 35.41 14.65
C TRP A 115 -0.03 34.28 14.00
#